data_AF-A0A7Y8DRJ3-F1
#
_entry.id   AF-A0A7Y8DRJ3-F1
#
_cell.length_a   1.000
_cell.length_b   1.000
_cell.length_c   1.000
_cell.angle_alpha   90.00
_cell.angle_beta   90.00
_cell.angle_gamma   90.00
#
_symmetry.space_group_name_H-M   'P 1'
#
loop_
_entity.id
_entity.type
_entity.pdbx_description
1 polymer ?
#
loop_
_entity_poly.entity_id
_entity_poly.type
_entity_poly.pdbx_seq_one_letter_code
_entity_poly.pdbx_strand_id
1 'polypeptide(L)'
;MKPQLIAAAELDRLETWQKYSAHMCGGCVSSCCTLPVEVKIKDLIRIGIVDEFERGDPPKNIAKRLQKEGIVERFNSKSEIFTLQRMSNNDCLYLDRKTRFCTIYDKRPDTCRNHPKIGPRPGYCAYKPKEVVRETKFRTLDKF
;
A
#
# COMPACT_ATOMS: atom_id res chain seq x y z
N MET A 1 -15.44 24.41 2.45
CA MET A 1 -15.95 23.28 1.65
C MET A 1 -16.61 22.27 2.58
N LYS A 2 -17.80 21.76 2.27
CA LYS A 2 -18.39 20.65 3.03
C LYS A 2 -17.51 19.41 2.83
N PRO A 3 -17.17 18.64 3.88
CA PRO A 3 -16.45 17.39 3.72
C PRO A 3 -17.34 16.43 2.92
N GLN A 4 -16.89 16.06 1.72
CA GLN A 4 -17.59 15.07 0.91
C GLN A 4 -17.38 13.71 1.56
N LEU A 5 -18.46 13.07 1.99
CA LEU A 5 -18.41 11.73 2.56
C LEU A 5 -18.13 10.75 1.42
N ILE A 6 -16.92 10.18 1.42
CA ILE A 6 -16.50 9.15 0.47
C ILE A 6 -16.76 7.80 1.13
N ALA A 7 -17.59 6.97 0.49
CA ALA A 7 -17.87 5.62 0.97
C ALA A 7 -16.59 4.77 1.04
N ALA A 8 -16.50 3.91 2.06
CA ALA A 8 -15.40 2.96 2.18
C ALA A 8 -15.51 1.89 1.08
N ALA A 9 -14.41 1.62 0.39
CA ALA A 9 -14.35 0.58 -0.63
C ALA A 9 -14.17 -0.81 0.00
N GLU A 10 -14.75 -1.81 -0.66
CA GLU A 10 -14.42 -3.21 -0.46
C GLU A 10 -13.27 -3.59 -1.42
N LEU A 11 -12.18 -4.17 -0.91
CA LEU A 11 -10.95 -4.37 -1.71
C LEU A 11 -11.21 -5.29 -2.91
N ASP A 12 -11.98 -6.35 -2.72
CA ASP A 12 -12.25 -7.38 -3.72
C ASP A 12 -13.39 -7.01 -4.69
N ARG A 13 -14.11 -5.89 -4.43
CA ARG A 13 -15.20 -5.39 -5.29
C ARG A 13 -14.81 -4.10 -5.96
N LEU A 14 -14.18 -4.22 -7.13
CA LEU A 14 -13.62 -3.09 -7.86
C LEU A 14 -14.66 -2.00 -8.15
N GLU A 15 -15.93 -2.34 -8.33
CA GLU A 15 -17.03 -1.39 -8.56
C GLU A 15 -17.23 -0.42 -7.39
N THR A 16 -16.90 -0.83 -6.15
CA THR A 16 -17.00 0.02 -4.95
C THR A 16 -15.87 1.03 -4.83
N TRP A 17 -14.80 0.86 -5.62
CA TRP A 17 -13.66 1.78 -5.61
C TRP A 17 -14.09 3.14 -6.16
N GLN A 18 -13.55 4.20 -5.57
CA GLN A 18 -13.97 5.57 -5.84
C GLN A 18 -13.00 6.24 -6.81
N LYS A 19 -13.51 7.10 -7.69
CA LYS A 19 -12.67 7.86 -8.61
C LYS A 19 -11.67 8.68 -7.79
N TYR A 20 -10.38 8.54 -8.10
CA TYR A 20 -9.34 9.12 -7.28
C TYR A 20 -9.34 10.64 -7.30
N SER A 21 -9.09 11.22 -6.14
CA SER A 21 -8.80 12.64 -5.97
C SER A 21 -7.73 12.80 -4.87
N ALA A 22 -6.85 13.79 -5.03
CA ALA A 22 -5.64 13.90 -4.20
C ALA A 22 -5.91 14.00 -2.68
N HIS A 23 -7.04 14.62 -2.29
CA HIS A 23 -7.41 14.79 -0.89
C HIS A 23 -7.79 13.47 -0.18
N MET A 24 -8.05 12.39 -0.92
CA MET A 24 -8.38 11.08 -0.35
C MET A 24 -7.21 10.49 0.46
N CYS A 25 -5.97 10.71 0.05
CA CYS A 25 -4.81 10.07 0.71
C CYS A 25 -4.65 10.51 2.18
N GLY A 26 -4.92 11.78 2.51
CA GLY A 26 -4.74 12.28 3.89
C GLY A 26 -5.71 11.68 4.90
N GLY A 27 -6.93 11.38 4.46
CA GLY A 27 -8.00 10.79 5.28
C GLY A 27 -8.08 9.26 5.20
N CYS A 28 -7.20 8.60 4.45
CA CYS A 28 -7.25 7.15 4.21
C CYS A 28 -6.42 6.36 5.24
N VAL A 29 -6.82 5.13 5.57
CA VAL A 29 -6.02 4.17 6.38
C VAL A 29 -4.87 3.51 5.61
N SER A 30 -4.45 4.11 4.48
CA SER A 30 -3.46 3.56 3.54
C SER A 30 -3.84 2.20 2.98
N SER A 31 -5.09 2.04 2.56
CA SER A 31 -5.62 0.80 1.96
C SER A 31 -4.86 0.34 0.71
N CYS A 32 -4.21 1.26 -0.03
CA CYS A 32 -3.34 0.87 -1.13
C CYS A 32 -2.14 0.02 -0.67
N CYS A 33 -1.69 0.18 0.57
CA CYS A 33 -0.63 -0.63 1.16
C CYS A 33 -1.15 -1.97 1.72
N THR A 34 -2.43 -2.32 1.53
CA THR A 34 -2.96 -3.66 1.83
C THR A 34 -3.23 -4.47 0.56
N LEU A 35 -3.02 -3.86 -0.62
CA LEU A 35 -3.09 -4.54 -1.91
C LEU A 35 -1.77 -5.29 -2.19
N PRO A 36 -1.79 -6.37 -2.99
CA PRO A 36 -0.56 -6.98 -3.48
C PRO A 36 0.31 -5.96 -4.22
N VAL A 37 1.58 -5.84 -3.81
CA VAL A 37 2.53 -4.92 -4.45
C VAL A 37 3.43 -5.70 -5.38
N GLU A 38 3.10 -5.66 -6.66
CA GLU A 38 3.93 -6.24 -7.72
C GLU A 38 5.07 -5.31 -8.08
N VAL A 39 6.28 -5.84 -8.19
CA VAL A 39 7.50 -5.07 -8.43
C VAL A 39 8.44 -5.81 -9.40
N LYS A 40 9.28 -5.05 -10.10
CA LYS A 40 10.35 -5.58 -10.96
C LYS A 40 11.71 -5.44 -10.28
N ILE A 41 12.75 -6.06 -10.85
CA ILE A 41 14.12 -5.98 -10.33
C ILE A 41 14.60 -4.54 -10.05
N LYS A 42 14.28 -3.59 -10.95
CA LYS A 42 14.60 -2.17 -10.78
C LYS A 42 14.00 -1.55 -9.52
N ASP A 43 12.83 -2.01 -9.10
CA ASP A 43 12.15 -1.54 -7.91
C ASP A 43 12.78 -2.14 -6.65
N LEU A 44 13.18 -3.42 -6.70
CA LEU A 44 13.91 -4.09 -5.63
C LEU A 44 15.26 -3.39 -5.36
N ILE A 45 15.95 -2.97 -6.43
CA ILE A 45 17.17 -2.16 -6.34
C ILE A 45 16.86 -0.78 -5.74
N ARG A 46 15.82 -0.12 -6.24
CA ARG A 46 15.42 1.22 -5.74
C ARG A 46 15.11 1.23 -4.24
N ILE A 47 14.45 0.20 -3.73
CA ILE A 47 14.15 0.09 -2.28
C ILE A 47 15.34 -0.43 -1.47
N GLY A 48 16.42 -0.86 -2.13
CA GLY A 48 17.70 -1.23 -1.52
C GLY A 48 17.78 -2.65 -0.97
N ILE A 49 16.96 -3.58 -1.47
CA ILE A 49 16.98 -5.00 -1.05
C ILE A 49 17.76 -5.91 -2.00
N VAL A 50 18.03 -5.41 -3.20
CA VAL A 50 18.81 -6.08 -4.24
C VAL A 50 19.87 -5.09 -4.69
N ASP A 51 21.10 -5.54 -4.85
CA ASP A 51 22.17 -4.70 -5.36
C ASP A 51 22.06 -4.53 -6.88
N GLU A 52 22.62 -3.44 -7.40
CA GLU A 52 22.78 -3.21 -8.83
C GLU A 52 23.58 -4.33 -9.52
N PHE A 53 24.59 -4.91 -8.85
CA PHE A 53 25.38 -6.01 -9.42
C PHE A 53 24.56 -7.30 -9.62
N GLU A 54 23.55 -7.54 -8.77
CA GLU A 54 22.65 -8.70 -8.88
C GLU A 54 21.70 -8.60 -10.08
N ARG A 55 21.66 -7.46 -10.80
CA ARG A 55 20.77 -7.30 -11.97
C ARG A 55 21.00 -8.36 -13.05
N GLY A 56 22.24 -8.86 -13.18
CA GLY A 56 22.58 -9.91 -14.15
C GLY A 56 22.21 -11.32 -13.68
N ASP A 57 21.88 -11.50 -12.40
CA ASP A 57 21.56 -12.81 -11.86
C ASP A 57 20.19 -13.30 -12.33
N PRO A 58 19.99 -14.62 -12.49
CA PRO A 58 18.68 -15.18 -12.82
C PRO A 58 17.63 -14.73 -11.79
N PRO A 59 16.52 -14.07 -12.20
CA PRO A 59 15.51 -13.54 -11.27
C PRO A 59 14.92 -14.58 -10.33
N LYS A 60 14.88 -15.84 -10.77
CA LYS A 60 14.45 -16.98 -9.96
C LYS A 60 15.33 -17.23 -8.73
N ASN A 61 16.64 -16.98 -8.82
CA ASN A 61 17.56 -17.15 -7.68
C ASN A 61 17.36 -16.03 -6.66
N ILE A 62 17.24 -14.79 -7.13
CA ILE A 62 16.90 -13.64 -6.30
C ILE A 62 15.54 -13.86 -5.60
N ALA A 63 14.53 -14.34 -6.33
CA ALA A 63 13.22 -14.64 -5.77
C ALA A 63 13.29 -15.66 -4.62
N LYS A 64 14.02 -16.76 -4.81
CA LYS A 64 14.20 -17.78 -3.76
C LYS A 64 14.87 -17.20 -2.51
N ARG A 65 15.90 -16.36 -2.67
CA ARG A 65 16.57 -15.67 -1.56
C ARG A 65 15.60 -14.75 -0.82
N LEU A 66 14.91 -13.88 -1.53
CA LEU A 66 13.96 -12.91 -0.95
C LEU A 66 12.73 -13.57 -0.32
N GLN A 67 12.30 -14.73 -0.83
CA GLN A 67 11.25 -15.55 -0.21
C GLN A 67 11.70 -16.13 1.13
N LYS A 68 12.95 -16.62 1.21
CA LYS A 68 13.54 -17.12 2.46
C LYS A 68 13.71 -16.01 3.50
N GLU A 69 14.02 -14.79 3.05
CA GLU A 69 14.11 -13.59 3.90
C GLU A 69 12.73 -13.03 4.29
N GLY A 70 11.63 -13.53 3.72
CA GLY A 70 10.28 -13.05 3.98
C GLY A 70 9.99 -11.66 3.39
N ILE A 71 10.71 -11.26 2.34
CA ILE A 71 10.50 -9.96 1.66
C ILE A 71 9.57 -10.10 0.46
N VAL A 72 9.57 -11.27 -0.20
CA VAL A 72 8.73 -11.58 -1.36
C VAL A 72 7.84 -12.78 -1.02
N GLU A 73 6.53 -12.67 -1.23
CA GLU A 73 5.60 -13.79 -1.03
C GLU A 73 5.44 -14.65 -2.29
N ARG A 74 5.56 -14.04 -3.48
CA ARG A 74 5.32 -14.72 -4.76
C ARG A 74 6.25 -14.20 -5.85
N PHE A 75 6.64 -15.10 -6.76
CA PHE A 75 7.36 -14.75 -7.99
C PHE A 75 6.69 -15.39 -9.21
N ASN A 76 6.45 -14.58 -10.24
CA ASN A 76 5.99 -15.04 -11.55
C ASN A 76 7.18 -15.13 -12.51
N SER A 77 7.59 -16.35 -12.86
CA SER A 77 8.76 -16.60 -13.72
C SER A 77 8.55 -16.17 -15.18
N LYS A 78 7.32 -16.15 -15.69
CA LYS A 78 7.05 -15.77 -17.08
C LYS A 78 7.18 -14.26 -17.30
N SER A 79 6.75 -13.47 -16.31
CA SER A 79 6.75 -12.01 -16.38
C SER A 79 7.85 -11.35 -15.56
N GLU A 80 8.64 -12.14 -14.83
CA GLU A 80 9.68 -11.70 -13.89
C GLU A 80 9.16 -10.67 -12.87
N ILE A 81 7.94 -10.92 -12.35
CA ILE A 81 7.29 -10.06 -11.37
C ILE A 81 7.43 -10.69 -9.98
N PHE A 82 7.88 -9.88 -9.03
CA PHE A 82 7.93 -10.22 -7.61
C PHE A 82 6.74 -9.57 -6.92
N THR A 83 6.11 -10.26 -5.97
CA THR A 83 5.08 -9.68 -5.10
C THR A 83 5.69 -9.53 -3.71
N LEU A 84 5.75 -8.29 -3.21
CA LEU A 84 6.26 -8.02 -1.86
C LEU A 84 5.40 -8.72 -0.81
N GLN A 85 6.04 -9.18 0.25
CA GLN A 85 5.40 -9.87 1.35
C GLN A 85 4.35 -8.96 2.01
N ARG A 86 3.19 -9.55 2.27
CA ARG A 86 2.20 -8.99 3.19
C ARG A 86 2.24 -9.73 4.52
N MET A 87 1.96 -8.97 5.57
CA MET A 87 1.73 -9.48 6.91
C MET A 87 0.43 -10.28 6.98
N SER A 88 0.19 -11.00 8.08
CA SER A 88 -1.04 -11.76 8.30
C SER A 88 -2.32 -10.92 8.27
N ASN A 89 -2.22 -9.61 8.53
CA ASN A 89 -3.32 -8.66 8.42
C ASN A 89 -3.43 -8.01 7.03
N ASN A 90 -2.76 -8.56 6.01
CA ASN A 90 -2.63 -8.04 4.64
C ASN A 90 -1.84 -6.74 4.48
N ASP A 91 -1.28 -6.15 5.54
CA ASP A 91 -0.42 -4.97 5.40
C ASP A 91 0.86 -5.31 4.64
N CYS A 92 1.28 -4.43 3.73
CA CYS A 92 2.61 -4.48 3.14
C CYS A 92 3.69 -4.44 4.23
N LEU A 93 4.77 -5.19 4.05
CA LEU A 93 5.94 -5.23 4.93
C LEU A 93 6.47 -3.83 5.31
N TYR A 94 6.34 -2.84 4.43
CA TYR A 94 6.84 -1.48 4.62
C TYR A 94 5.79 -0.49 5.14
N LEU A 95 4.68 -0.96 5.70
CA LEU A 95 3.65 -0.10 6.27
C LEU A 95 3.83 0.01 7.77
N ASP A 96 4.05 1.23 8.26
CA ASP A 96 4.18 1.47 9.69
C ASP A 96 2.86 1.18 10.42
N ARG A 97 2.92 0.35 11.45
CA ARG A 97 1.72 -0.18 12.14
C ARG A 97 0.96 0.90 12.92
N LYS A 98 1.64 1.98 13.35
CA LYS A 98 1.05 3.02 14.19
C LYS A 98 0.55 4.19 13.35
N THR A 99 1.45 4.77 12.56
CA THR A 99 1.20 5.97 11.75
C THR A 99 0.43 5.67 10.48
N ARG A 100 0.43 4.40 10.03
CA ARG A 100 -0.14 3.97 8.74
C ARG A 100 0.52 4.66 7.55
N PHE A 101 1.77 5.08 7.67
CA PHE A 101 2.57 5.60 6.56
C PHE A 101 3.57 4.57 6.06
N CYS A 102 3.87 4.64 4.76
CA CYS A 102 4.89 3.80 4.16
C CYS A 102 6.27 4.24 4.66
N THR A 103 7.05 3.31 5.22
CA THR A 103 8.39 3.56 5.78
C THR A 103 9.44 3.84 4.70
N ILE A 104 9.17 3.47 3.45
CA ILE A 104 10.03 3.71 2.28
C ILE A 104 9.43 4.73 1.31
N TYR A 105 8.71 5.74 1.81
CA TYR A 105 7.88 6.65 1.01
C TYR A 105 8.60 7.22 -0.23
N ASP A 106 9.87 7.63 -0.07
CA ASP A 106 10.69 8.25 -1.12
C ASP A 106 11.25 7.22 -2.11
N LYS A 107 11.41 5.98 -1.67
CA LYS A 107 11.93 4.87 -2.49
C LYS A 107 10.83 3.98 -3.06
N ARG A 108 9.56 4.31 -2.83
CA ARG A 108 8.40 3.50 -3.22
C ARG A 108 8.53 2.96 -4.65
N PRO A 109 8.19 1.67 -4.87
CA PRO A 109 8.22 1.07 -6.19
C PRO A 109 7.22 1.75 -7.13
N ASP A 110 7.40 1.56 -8.44
CA ASP A 110 6.56 2.20 -9.45
C ASP A 110 5.06 1.90 -9.22
N THR A 111 4.72 0.68 -8.79
CA THR A 111 3.36 0.25 -8.41
C THR A 111 2.73 1.16 -7.37
N CYS A 112 3.45 1.47 -6.30
CA CYS A 112 2.95 2.32 -5.22
C CYS A 112 2.99 3.81 -5.58
N ARG A 113 4.02 4.25 -6.32
CA ARG A 113 4.21 5.65 -6.72
C ARG A 113 3.16 6.11 -7.71
N ASN A 114 2.77 5.23 -8.63
CA ASN A 114 1.83 5.54 -9.70
C ASN A 114 0.39 5.11 -9.39
N HIS A 115 0.14 4.44 -8.27
CA HIS A 115 -1.23 4.14 -7.83
C HIS A 115 -2.01 5.46 -7.59
N PRO A 116 -3.27 5.59 -8.05
CA PRO A 116 -4.10 4.56 -8.72
C PRO A 116 -4.12 4.63 -10.24
N LYS A 117 -3.21 5.37 -10.90
CA LYS A 117 -3.10 5.33 -12.38
C LYS A 117 -2.83 3.91 -12.87
N ILE A 118 -2.13 3.12 -12.06
CA ILE A 118 -1.95 1.67 -12.24
C ILE A 118 -2.56 0.90 -11.07
N GLY A 119 -3.01 -0.32 -11.34
CA GLY A 119 -3.64 -1.22 -10.38
C GLY A 119 -4.85 -1.96 -10.96
N PRO A 120 -5.62 -2.66 -10.12
CA PRO A 120 -6.77 -3.48 -10.55
C PRO A 120 -7.87 -2.67 -11.26
N ARG A 121 -8.07 -1.41 -10.87
CA ARG A 121 -9.01 -0.48 -11.51
C ARG A 121 -8.33 0.88 -11.75
N PRO A 122 -7.68 1.08 -12.91
CA PRO A 122 -6.96 2.32 -13.21
C PRO A 122 -7.81 3.58 -13.04
N GLY A 123 -7.29 4.57 -12.31
CA GLY A 123 -7.96 5.83 -11.98
C GLY A 123 -8.90 5.77 -10.78
N TYR A 124 -9.09 4.60 -10.17
CA TYR A 124 -9.96 4.41 -9.01
C TYR A 124 -9.15 3.91 -7.80
N CYS A 125 -9.51 4.40 -6.62
CA CYS A 125 -8.84 4.10 -5.37
C CYS A 125 -9.74 3.27 -4.45
N ALA A 126 -9.16 2.23 -3.84
CA ALA A 126 -9.78 1.40 -2.82
C ALA A 126 -9.87 2.14 -1.46
N TYR A 127 -10.31 3.40 -1.46
CA TYR A 127 -10.26 4.28 -0.30
C TYR A 127 -11.02 3.71 0.90
N LYS A 128 -10.40 3.77 2.07
CA LYS A 128 -11.03 3.46 3.36
C LYS A 128 -10.75 4.60 4.33
N PRO A 129 -11.77 5.29 4.85
CA PRO A 129 -11.59 6.43 5.73
C PRO A 129 -10.94 6.00 7.05
N LYS A 130 -10.10 6.86 7.63
CA LYS A 130 -9.67 6.76 9.02
C LYS A 130 -10.89 6.92 9.92
N GLU A 131 -10.89 6.20 11.03
CA GLU A 131 -11.89 6.40 12.07
C GLU A 131 -11.77 7.83 12.62
N VAL A 132 -12.88 8.56 12.61
CA VAL A 132 -12.92 9.92 13.14
C VAL A 132 -13.17 9.82 14.64
N VAL A 133 -12.10 9.86 15.44
CA VAL A 133 -12.23 9.99 16.90
C VAL A 133 -12.80 11.37 17.19
N ARG A 134 -14.09 11.42 17.55
CA ARG A 134 -14.72 12.66 18.00
C ARG A 134 -14.33 12.86 19.47
N GLU A 135 -13.59 13.91 19.79
CA GLU A 135 -13.39 14.33 21.18
C GLU A 135 -14.74 14.74 21.77
N THR A 136 -15.33 13.89 22.60
CA THR A 136 -16.51 14.25 23.38
C THR A 136 -16.06 15.11 24.56
N LYS A 137 -15.98 16.43 24.36
CA LYS A 137 -15.87 17.37 25.49
C LYS A 137 -17.19 17.34 26.26
N PHE A 138 -17.29 16.45 27.25
CA PHE A 138 -18.36 16.52 28.24
C PHE A 138 -18.12 17.80 29.06
N ARG A 139 -18.83 18.88 28.74
CA ARG A 139 -18.96 20.01 29.66
C ARG A 139 -19.85 19.52 30.80
N THR A 140 -19.26 19.25 31.97
CA THR A 140 -20.01 19.16 33.22
C THR A 140 -20.76 20.47 33.38
N LEU A 141 -22.09 20.42 33.20
CA LEU A 141 -22.97 21.48 33.66
C LEU A 141 -23.00 21.34 35.18
N ASP A 142 -22.16 22.12 35.86
CA ASP A 142 -22.30 22.30 37.31
C ASP A 142 -23.71 22.79 37.58
N LYS A 143 -24.47 21.96 38.30
CA LYS A 143 -25.85 22.25 38.71
C LYS A 143 -25.83 23.48 39.62
N PHE A 144 -26.64 24.48 39.26
CA PHE A 144 -27.08 25.55 40.13
C PHE A 144 -27.88 25.02 41.32
#